data_AF-A0A4V3NBH7-F1
#
_entry.id   AF-A0A4V3NBH7-F1
#
_cell.length_a   1.000
_cell.length_b   1.000
_cell.length_c   1.000
_cell.angle_alpha   90.00
_cell.angle_beta   90.00
_cell.angle_gamma   90.00
#
_symmetry.space_group_name_H-M   'P 1'
#
loop_
_entity.id
_entity.type
_entity.pdbx_description
1 polymer ?
#
loop_
_entity_poly.entity_id
_entity_poly.type
_entity_poly.pdbx_seq_one_letter_code
_entity_poly.pdbx_strand_id
1 'polypeptide(L)'
;MAREGDIVVTESGLKWVVLELIGNAHGGQDARLIRKSDDSRSTGLLKDAAGLTVVESEPFQEGDRVTVNGLAGSYLETQNGFARVLLDARTMTTETGLSIGLDAAIASMSIALLVLENRAL
;
A
#
# COMPACT_ATOMS: atom_id res chain seq x y z
N MET A 1 -8.30 12.98 -10.47
CA MET A 1 -7.83 13.43 -9.14
C MET A 1 -7.13 12.25 -8.50
N ALA A 2 -6.06 12.48 -7.74
CA ALA A 2 -5.38 11.40 -7.03
C ALA A 2 -6.31 10.78 -5.97
N ARG A 3 -6.13 9.50 -5.66
CA ARG A 3 -6.84 8.74 -4.62
C ARG A 3 -5.85 7.92 -3.80
N GLU A 4 -6.29 7.43 -2.64
CA GLU A 4 -5.48 6.52 -1.81
C GLU A 4 -5.00 5.31 -2.62
N GLY A 5 -3.71 5.00 -2.48
CA GLY A 5 -3.05 3.92 -3.23
C GLY A 5 -2.54 4.30 -4.62
N ASP A 6 -2.89 5.48 -5.15
CA ASP A 6 -2.28 5.95 -6.40
C ASP A 6 -0.78 6.19 -6.21
N ILE A 7 -0.01 5.86 -7.25
CA ILE A 7 1.39 6.27 -7.36
C ILE A 7 1.43 7.60 -8.10
N VAL A 8 2.00 8.61 -7.45
CA VAL A 8 2.10 9.97 -7.95
C VAL A 8 3.57 10.40 -8.06
N VAL A 9 3.82 11.41 -8.88
CA VAL A 9 5.11 12.09 -8.94
C VAL A 9 4.97 13.53 -8.47
N THR A 10 5.95 13.96 -7.68
CA THR A 10 6.11 15.37 -7.26
C THR A 10 7.10 16.10 -8.19
N GLU A 11 7.20 17.43 -8.07
CA GLU A 11 8.15 18.25 -8.84
C GLU A 11 9.62 17.77 -8.79
N SER A 12 10.03 17.06 -7.74
CA SER A 12 11.36 16.45 -7.63
C SER A 12 11.58 15.26 -8.58
N GLY A 13 10.55 14.77 -9.27
CA GLY A 13 10.58 13.57 -10.10
C GLY A 13 10.47 12.25 -9.32
N LEU A 14 10.45 12.30 -7.99
CA LEU A 14 10.33 11.12 -7.14
C LEU A 14 8.90 10.57 -7.16
N LYS A 15 8.78 9.24 -7.15
CA LYS A 15 7.50 8.52 -7.03
C LYS A 15 7.11 8.38 -5.56
N TRP A 16 5.84 8.61 -5.29
CA TRP A 16 5.24 8.49 -3.96
C TRP A 16 3.91 7.76 -4.07
N VAL A 17 3.43 7.22 -2.96
CA VAL A 17 2.07 6.68 -2.85
C VAL A 17 1.21 7.65 -2.06
N VAL A 18 -0.02 7.89 -2.51
CA VAL A 18 -1.00 8.64 -1.72
C VAL A 18 -1.50 7.76 -0.59
N LEU A 19 -1.21 8.16 0.65
CA LEU A 19 -1.67 7.47 1.86
C LEU A 19 -3.09 7.89 2.24
N GLU A 20 -3.37 9.18 2.26
CA GLU A 20 -4.67 9.75 2.62
C GLU A 20 -4.85 11.13 1.97
N LEU A 21 -6.10 11.51 1.76
CA LEU A 21 -6.49 12.87 1.36
C LEU A 21 -7.15 13.59 2.55
N ILE A 22 -6.66 14.78 2.85
CA ILE A 22 -7.05 15.57 4.03
C ILE A 22 -7.62 16.90 3.53
N GLY A 23 -8.80 17.28 4.00
CA GLY A 23 -9.35 18.60 3.68
C GLY A 23 -8.47 19.73 4.25
N ASN A 24 -8.24 20.79 3.47
CA ASN A 24 -7.40 21.91 3.89
C ASN A 24 -8.21 23.20 4.13
N ALA A 25 -7.60 24.18 4.82
CA ALA A 25 -8.25 25.42 5.25
C ALA A 25 -8.69 26.34 4.09
N HIS A 26 -8.23 26.07 2.86
CA HIS A 26 -8.56 26.83 1.66
C HIS A 26 -9.72 26.20 0.87
N GLY A 27 -10.38 25.16 1.41
CA GLY A 27 -11.48 24.45 0.76
C GLY A 27 -11.03 23.43 -0.28
N GLY A 28 -9.72 23.14 -0.35
CA GLY A 28 -9.13 22.09 -1.18
C GLY A 28 -8.79 20.83 -0.38
N GLN A 29 -7.91 20.00 -0.95
CA GLN A 29 -7.39 18.80 -0.29
C GLN A 29 -5.87 18.77 -0.36
N ASP A 30 -5.24 18.44 0.76
CA ASP A 30 -3.84 18.03 0.81
C ASP A 30 -3.77 16.51 0.74
N ALA A 31 -2.72 15.99 0.11
CA ALA A 31 -2.39 14.59 0.06
C ALA A 31 -1.21 14.31 1.00
N ARG A 32 -1.40 13.36 1.91
CA ARG A 32 -0.28 12.78 2.62
C ARG A 32 0.31 11.68 1.76
N LEU A 33 1.58 11.86 1.41
CA LEU A 33 2.34 10.97 0.56
C LEU A 33 3.28 10.12 1.41
N ILE A 34 3.50 8.88 0.99
CA ILE A 34 4.47 7.97 1.60
C ILE A 34 5.40 7.36 0.55
N ARG A 35 6.64 7.10 0.95
CA ARG A 35 7.66 6.43 0.14
C ARG A 35 8.65 5.71 1.05
N LYS A 36 9.21 4.59 0.59
CA LYS A 36 10.34 3.95 1.26
C LYS A 36 11.63 4.72 0.95
N SER A 37 12.38 5.06 1.98
CA SER A 37 13.76 5.50 1.84
C SER A 37 14.70 4.31 1.61
N ASP A 38 15.92 4.60 1.19
CA ASP A 38 16.94 3.58 0.90
C ASP A 38 17.29 2.72 2.12
N ASP A 39 17.08 3.24 3.34
CA ASP A 39 17.24 2.51 4.60
C ASP A 39 16.00 1.67 5.02
N SER A 40 15.07 1.45 4.09
CA SER A 40 13.81 0.72 4.28
C SER A 40 12.83 1.35 5.28
N ARG A 41 13.08 2.57 5.75
CA ARG A 41 12.10 3.34 6.53
C ARG A 41 11.07 3.97 5.61
N SER A 42 9.90 4.27 6.16
CA SER A 42 8.89 5.05 5.44
C SER A 42 9.09 6.54 5.74
N THR A 43 9.17 7.34 4.69
CA THR A 43 9.17 8.81 4.76
C THR A 43 7.82 9.34 4.31
N GLY A 44 7.42 10.48 4.86
CA GLY A 44 6.14 11.12 4.57
C GLY A 44 6.32 12.56 4.10
N LEU A 45 5.44 13.00 3.21
CA LEU A 45 5.38 14.37 2.70
C LEU A 45 3.92 14.80 2.60
N LEU A 46 3.58 16.01 3.04
CA LEU A 46 2.27 16.62 2.81
C LEU A 46 2.39 17.58 1.63
N LYS A 47 1.49 17.45 0.64
CA LYS A 47 1.47 18.32 -0.54
C LYS A 47 0.05 18.56 -1.01
N ASP A 48 -0.23 19.73 -1.57
CA ASP A 48 -1.52 20.03 -2.21
C ASP A 48 -1.83 18.98 -3.27
N ALA A 49 -3.00 18.34 -3.16
CA ALA A 49 -3.43 17.28 -4.06
C ALA A 49 -3.61 17.78 -5.50
N ALA A 50 -3.89 19.07 -5.70
CA ALA A 50 -4.02 19.68 -7.02
C ALA A 50 -2.69 19.69 -7.80
N GLY A 51 -1.55 19.68 -7.09
CA GLY A 51 -0.22 19.69 -7.69
C GLY A 51 0.37 18.30 -7.98
N LEU A 52 -0.42 17.23 -7.83
CA LEU A 52 0.07 15.87 -8.02
C LEU A 52 -0.18 15.37 -9.45
N THR A 53 0.86 14.76 -10.03
CA THR A 53 0.72 14.01 -11.28
C THR A 53 0.56 12.53 -10.95
N VAL A 54 -0.62 11.97 -11.23
CA VAL A 54 -0.88 10.53 -11.08
C VAL A 54 -0.17 9.77 -12.20
N VAL A 55 0.65 8.80 -11.83
CA VAL A 55 1.41 7.95 -12.77
C VAL A 55 0.80 6.56 -12.87
N GLU A 56 0.29 6.03 -11.76
CA GLU A 56 -0.38 4.74 -11.73
C GLU A 56 -1.57 4.81 -10.77
N SER A 57 -2.70 4.30 -11.24
CA SER A 57 -3.93 4.14 -10.46
C SER A 57 -4.34 2.68 -10.51
N GLU A 58 -4.97 2.20 -9.43
CA GLU A 58 -5.32 0.78 -9.28
C GLU A 58 -4.13 -0.13 -9.58
N PRO A 59 -3.06 -0.03 -8.78
CA PRO A 59 -1.80 -0.71 -9.05
C PRO A 59 -1.87 -2.23 -8.87
N PHE A 60 -3.03 -2.82 -8.60
CA PHE A 60 -3.22 -4.26 -8.50
C PHE A 60 -4.51 -4.68 -9.18
N GLN A 61 -4.48 -5.84 -9.83
CA GLN A 61 -5.63 -6.54 -10.38
C GLN A 61 -5.96 -7.76 -9.52
N GLU A 62 -7.23 -8.16 -9.49
CA GLU A 62 -7.66 -9.37 -8.79
C GLU A 62 -6.82 -10.57 -9.26
N GLY A 63 -6.28 -11.33 -8.31
CA GLY A 63 -5.39 -12.46 -8.56
C GLY A 63 -3.90 -12.11 -8.60
N ASP A 64 -3.52 -10.82 -8.64
CA ASP A 64 -2.12 -10.40 -8.60
C ASP A 64 -1.43 -10.95 -7.35
N ARG A 65 -0.22 -11.47 -7.55
CA ARG A 65 0.61 -11.97 -6.45
C ARG A 65 1.18 -10.81 -5.67
N VAL A 66 0.91 -10.80 -4.37
CA VAL A 66 1.33 -9.74 -3.45
C VAL A 66 1.86 -10.35 -2.16
N THR A 67 2.59 -9.53 -1.41
CA THR A 67 3.13 -9.84 -0.09
C THR A 67 2.53 -8.89 0.93
N VAL A 68 2.18 -9.42 2.10
CA VAL A 68 1.70 -8.66 3.26
C VAL A 68 2.56 -9.00 4.47
N ASN A 69 3.33 -8.05 4.97
CA ASN A 69 4.32 -8.26 6.03
C ASN A 69 5.25 -9.48 5.76
N GLY A 70 5.69 -9.65 4.52
CA GLY A 70 6.52 -10.80 4.12
C GLY A 70 5.75 -12.10 3.85
N LEU A 71 4.42 -12.12 4.02
CA LEU A 71 3.58 -13.29 3.77
C LEU A 71 2.98 -13.24 2.36
N ALA A 72 3.17 -14.30 1.58
CA ALA A 72 2.64 -14.36 0.22
C ALA A 72 1.12 -14.55 0.20
N GLY A 73 0.49 -13.96 -0.82
CA GLY A 73 -0.93 -14.10 -1.10
C GLY A 73 -1.32 -13.56 -2.47
N SER A 74 -2.62 -13.48 -2.70
CA SER A 74 -3.21 -12.93 -3.92
C SER A 74 -4.16 -11.78 -3.59
N TYR A 75 -4.01 -10.66 -4.29
CA TYR A 75 -4.90 -9.51 -4.15
C TYR A 75 -6.31 -9.87 -4.61
N LEU A 76 -7.32 -9.43 -3.85
CA LEU A 76 -8.73 -9.66 -4.17
C LEU A 76 -9.37 -8.37 -4.67
N GLU A 77 -9.44 -7.36 -3.80
CA GLU A 77 -10.12 -6.10 -4.08
C GLU A 77 -9.63 -4.99 -3.16
N THR A 78 -9.99 -3.75 -3.48
CA THR A 78 -9.84 -2.60 -2.58
C THR A 78 -11.21 -2.04 -2.25
N GLN A 79 -11.49 -1.87 -0.96
CA GLN A 79 -12.72 -1.27 -0.46
C GLN A 79 -12.39 -0.19 0.58
N ASN A 80 -12.85 1.03 0.36
CA ASN A 80 -12.70 2.16 1.28
C ASN A 80 -11.24 2.40 1.73
N GLY A 81 -10.27 2.32 0.81
CA GLY A 81 -8.85 2.53 1.13
C GLY A 81 -8.13 1.29 1.71
N PHE A 82 -8.84 0.18 1.88
CA PHE A 82 -8.28 -1.08 2.37
C PHE A 82 -8.26 -2.15 1.28
N ALA A 83 -7.08 -2.70 1.01
CA ALA A 83 -6.88 -3.87 0.18
C ALA A 83 -7.20 -5.14 0.96
N ARG A 84 -7.91 -6.07 0.32
CA ARG A 84 -8.13 -7.43 0.80
C ARG A 84 -7.22 -8.38 0.03
N VAL A 85 -6.51 -9.22 0.77
CA VAL A 85 -5.54 -10.18 0.23
C VAL A 85 -5.86 -11.57 0.78
N LEU A 86 -5.98 -12.55 -0.09
CA LEU A 86 -6.03 -13.95 0.29
C LEU A 86 -4.61 -14.44 0.54
N LEU A 87 -4.23 -14.60 1.81
CA LEU A 87 -2.95 -15.17 2.19
C LEU A 87 -2.93 -16.67 1.88
N ASP A 88 -1.79 -17.14 1.37
CA ASP A 88 -1.59 -18.56 1.12
C ASP A 88 -1.57 -19.34 2.44
N ALA A 89 -2.05 -20.59 2.37
CA ALA A 89 -1.85 -21.54 3.44
C ALA A 89 -0.33 -21.76 3.67
N ARG A 90 0.08 -21.84 4.93
CA ARG A 90 1.50 -21.94 5.30
C ARG A 90 1.69 -22.79 6.55
N THR A 91 2.93 -23.16 6.82
CA THR A 91 3.32 -23.83 8.04
C THR A 91 4.22 -22.90 8.85
N MET A 92 4.04 -22.88 10.17
CA MET A 92 4.95 -22.19 11.07
C MET A 92 5.44 -23.13 12.18
N THR A 93 6.68 -22.92 12.60
CA THR A 93 7.26 -23.62 13.74
C THR A 93 7.06 -22.77 15.00
N THR A 94 6.50 -23.35 16.05
CA THR A 94 6.34 -22.71 17.34
C THR A 94 7.68 -22.59 18.06
N GLU A 95 7.73 -21.78 19.13
CA GLU A 95 8.90 -21.68 20.01
C GLU A 95 9.28 -23.04 20.64
N THR A 96 8.31 -23.94 20.79
CA THR A 96 8.51 -25.31 21.31
C THR A 96 8.97 -26.31 20.24
N GLY A 97 9.13 -25.88 18.99
CA GLY A 97 9.56 -26.73 17.87
C GLY A 97 8.44 -27.53 17.19
N LEU A 98 7.18 -27.32 17.56
CA LEU A 98 6.03 -27.95 16.91
C LEU A 98 5.73 -27.24 15.59
N SER A 99 5.37 -27.99 14.56
CA SER A 99 4.90 -27.43 13.29
C SER A 99 3.38 -27.37 13.28
N ILE A 100 2.82 -26.18 13.00
CA ILE A 100 1.38 -25.98 12.84
C ILE A 100 1.07 -25.50 11.43
N GLY A 101 0.00 -26.04 10.83
CA GLY A 101 -0.57 -25.54 9.60
C GLY A 101 -1.46 -24.34 9.88
N LEU A 102 -1.34 -23.32 9.05
CA LEU A 102 -2.23 -22.17 9.00
C LEU A 102 -2.94 -22.21 7.66
N ASP A 103 -4.26 -22.36 7.68
CA ASP A 103 -5.08 -22.32 6.47
C ASP A 103 -5.06 -20.94 5.82
N ALA A 104 -5.55 -20.88 4.58
CA ALA A 104 -5.71 -19.62 3.87
C ALA A 104 -6.61 -18.67 4.66
N ALA A 105 -6.22 -17.39 4.69
CA ALA A 105 -6.90 -16.37 5.46
C ALA A 105 -6.97 -15.06 4.68
N ILE A 106 -8.00 -14.26 4.93
CA ILE A 106 -8.12 -12.93 4.34
C ILE A 106 -7.44 -11.93 5.28
N ALA A 107 -6.43 -11.24 4.77
CA ALA A 107 -5.84 -10.07 5.41
C ALA A 107 -6.43 -8.79 4.81
N SER A 108 -6.64 -7.78 5.64
CA SER A 108 -7.03 -6.44 5.23
C SER A 108 -5.95 -5.45 5.65
N MET A 109 -5.51 -4.59 4.74
CA MET A 109 -4.51 -3.55 5.03
C MET A 109 -4.75 -2.30 4.18
N SER A 110 -4.17 -1.15 4.55
CA SER A 110 -4.22 0.04 3.71
C SER A 110 -3.66 -0.25 2.31
N ILE A 111 -4.38 0.15 1.27
CA ILE A 111 -3.93 0.00 -0.13
C ILE A 111 -2.59 0.70 -0.34
N ALA A 112 -2.39 1.88 0.26
CA ALA A 112 -1.15 2.62 0.14
C ALA A 112 0.06 1.85 0.70
N LEU A 113 -0.14 1.18 1.84
CA LEU A 113 0.91 0.34 2.44
C LEU A 113 1.17 -0.92 1.62
N LEU A 114 0.13 -1.51 1.00
CA LEU A 114 0.30 -2.67 0.12
C LEU A 114 1.13 -2.30 -1.11
N VAL A 115 0.86 -1.14 -1.71
CA VAL A 115 1.67 -0.59 -2.82
C VAL A 115 3.11 -0.41 -2.40
N LEU A 116 3.34 0.18 -1.23
CA LEU A 116 4.69 0.42 -0.70
C LEU A 116 5.46 -0.87 -0.42
N GLU A 117 4.77 -1.95 -0.06
CA GLU A 117 5.38 -3.26 0.14
C GLU A 117 5.73 -3.94 -1.18
N ASN A 118 4.90 -3.79 -2.22
CA ASN A 118 4.97 -4.60 -3.45
C ASN A 118 5.47 -3.86 -4.70
N ARG A 119 5.66 -2.54 -4.65
CA ARG A 119 6.18 -1.73 -5.75
C ARG A 119 7.52 -1.09 -5.38
N ALA A 120 8.44 -1.03 -6.35
CA ALA A 120 9.70 -0.30 -6.21
C ALA A 120 9.47 1.18 -6.56
N LEU A 121 9.76 2.09 -5.62
CA LEU A 121 9.47 3.53 -5.70
C LEU A 121 10.68 4.42 -5.47
#